data_AF-A0A6B9Z066-F1
#
_entry.id   AF-A0A6B9Z066-F1
#
_cell.length_a   1.000
_cell.length_b   1.000
_cell.length_c   1.000
_cell.angle_alpha   90.00
_cell.angle_beta   90.00
_cell.angle_gamma   90.00
#
_symmetry.space_group_name_H-M   'P 1'
#
loop_
_entity.id
_entity.type
_entity.pdbx_description
1 polymer ?
#
loop_
_entity_poly.entity_id
_entity_poly.type
_entity_poly.pdbx_seq_one_letter_code
_entity_poly.pdbx_strand_id
1 'polypeptide(L)'
;MNTYNPYMSLPGITTEELAVLHQATSSLTDSQKQSFYMIYSSKRKSPQDILLYTLIGFVLVAGVQRFMVGQTVMGLLYLFTGGFCLIGTIVDLINHQSIANEHNQKMAYESFNIAKMGL
;
A
#
# COMPACT_ATOMS: atom_id res chain seq x y z
N MET A 1 -1.98 32.95 6.89
CA MET A 1 -2.19 31.61 7.49
C MET A 1 -1.22 30.65 6.82
N ASN A 2 -0.33 30.02 7.57
CA ASN A 2 0.54 28.98 7.01
C ASN A 2 -0.34 27.78 6.67
N THR A 3 -0.61 27.56 5.39
CA THR A 3 -1.38 26.43 4.85
C THR A 3 -0.52 25.17 4.89
N TYR A 4 0.00 24.82 6.07
CA TYR A 4 0.75 23.58 6.26
C TYR A 4 -0.25 22.42 6.20
N ASN A 5 -0.21 21.71 5.09
CA ASN A 5 -0.97 20.49 4.92
C ASN A 5 -0.14 19.32 5.50
N PRO A 6 -0.50 18.77 6.68
CA PRO A 6 0.31 17.74 7.33
C PRO A 6 0.45 16.47 6.47
N TYR A 7 -0.49 16.22 5.55
CA TYR A 7 -0.45 15.07 4.66
C TYR A 7 0.70 15.13 3.63
N MET A 8 1.19 16.32 3.27
CA MET A 8 2.31 16.48 2.33
C MET A 8 3.64 15.93 2.88
N SER A 9 3.71 15.69 4.19
CA SER A 9 4.86 15.04 4.83
C SER A 9 4.83 13.51 4.74
N LEU A 10 3.70 12.92 4.31
CA LEU A 10 3.55 11.47 4.24
C LEU A 10 4.34 10.91 3.04
N PRO A 11 5.17 9.86 3.26
CA PRO A 11 6.03 9.32 2.21
C PRO A 11 5.21 8.65 1.11
N GLY A 12 5.49 9.03 -0.14
CA GLY A 12 4.83 8.46 -1.32
C GLY A 12 3.34 8.78 -1.39
N ILE A 13 2.89 9.92 -0.86
CA ILE A 13 1.51 10.37 -0.99
C ILE A 13 1.18 10.72 -2.43
N THR A 14 0.06 10.19 -2.93
CA THR A 14 -0.43 10.48 -4.28
C THR A 14 -1.39 11.67 -4.27
N THR A 15 -1.56 12.34 -5.42
CA THR A 15 -2.53 13.44 -5.56
C THR A 15 -3.96 12.97 -5.35
N GLU A 16 -4.26 11.74 -5.76
CA GLU A 16 -5.55 11.07 -5.54
C GLU A 16 -5.81 10.86 -4.04
N GLU A 17 -4.83 10.28 -3.32
CA GLU A 17 -4.92 10.07 -1.87
C GLU A 17 -5.12 11.40 -1.14
N LEU A 18 -4.40 12.46 -1.54
CA LEU A 18 -4.56 13.79 -0.97
C LEU A 18 -5.98 14.33 -1.14
N ALA A 19 -6.59 14.15 -2.31
CA ALA A 19 -7.96 14.58 -2.59
C ALA A 19 -8.97 13.86 -1.68
N VAL A 20 -8.81 12.55 -1.49
CA VAL A 20 -9.64 11.74 -0.58
C VAL A 20 -9.53 12.24 0.86
N LEU A 21 -8.31 12.52 1.34
CA LEU A 21 -8.09 13.01 2.70
C LEU A 21 -8.70 14.40 2.92
N HIS A 22 -8.57 15.30 1.95
CA HIS A 22 -9.23 16.61 2.01
C HIS A 22 -10.74 16.49 2.06
N GLN A 23 -11.33 15.62 1.24
CA GLN A 23 -12.77 15.40 1.24
C GLN A 23 -13.24 14.81 2.57
N ALA A 24 -12.57 13.76 3.07
CA ALA A 24 -12.90 13.11 4.34
C ALA A 24 -12.80 14.07 5.54
N THR A 25 -11.78 14.93 5.57
CA THR A 25 -11.53 15.84 6.69
C THR A 25 -12.27 17.17 6.62
N SER A 26 -12.95 17.47 5.49
CA SER A 26 -13.71 18.71 5.30
C SER A 26 -14.85 18.89 6.30
N SER A 27 -15.43 17.79 6.80
CA SER A 27 -16.57 17.79 7.73
C SER A 27 -16.17 17.66 9.21
N LEU A 28 -14.87 17.54 9.50
CA LEU A 28 -14.34 17.35 10.86
C LEU A 28 -13.95 18.69 11.50
N THR A 29 -14.06 18.77 12.82
CA THR A 29 -13.48 19.88 13.61
C THR A 29 -11.96 19.77 13.68
N ASP A 30 -11.26 20.83 14.08
CA ASP A 30 -9.79 20.80 14.14
C ASP A 30 -9.25 19.77 15.15
N SER A 31 -9.96 19.51 16.26
CA SER A 31 -9.62 18.43 17.18
C SER A 31 -9.83 17.04 16.55
N GLN A 32 -10.92 16.85 15.80
CA GLN A 32 -11.18 15.60 15.08
C GLN A 32 -10.18 15.37 13.95
N LYS A 33 -9.74 16.41 13.24
CA LYS A 33 -8.69 16.33 12.22
C LYS A 33 -7.37 15.86 12.80
N GLN A 34 -7.01 16.32 14.00
CA GLN A 34 -5.80 15.87 14.68
C GLN A 34 -5.90 14.37 15.03
N SER A 35 -7.01 13.94 15.64
CA SER A 35 -7.25 12.52 15.93
C SER A 35 -7.25 11.66 14.67
N PHE A 36 -7.91 12.14 13.61
CA PHE A 36 -7.91 11.50 12.29
C PHE A 36 -6.48 11.32 11.77
N TYR A 37 -5.66 12.37 11.77
CA TYR A 37 -4.28 12.31 11.29
C TYR A 37 -3.46 11.27 12.05
N MET A 38 -3.59 11.23 13.38
CA MET A 38 -2.87 10.26 14.22
C MET A 38 -3.26 8.82 13.90
N ILE A 39 -4.56 8.54 13.75
CA ILE A 39 -5.05 7.20 13.44
C ILE A 39 -4.67 6.80 12.01
N TYR A 40 -4.93 7.68 11.05
CA TYR A 40 -4.70 7.42 9.64
C TYR A 40 -3.21 7.20 9.34
N SER A 41 -2.33 8.08 9.83
CA SER A 41 -0.87 7.94 9.61
C SER A 41 -0.30 6.63 10.16
N SER A 42 -0.89 6.08 11.23
CA SER A 42 -0.48 4.80 11.81
C SER A 42 -0.91 3.58 10.99
N LYS A 43 -2.05 3.68 10.28
CA LYS A 43 -2.64 2.57 9.51
C LYS A 43 -2.25 2.60 8.03
N ARG A 44 -1.91 3.78 7.50
CA ARG A 44 -1.48 4.00 6.11
C ARG A 44 -0.29 3.11 5.76
N LYS A 45 -0.29 2.59 4.53
CA LYS A 45 0.85 1.88 3.94
C LYS A 45 1.41 2.68 2.78
N SER A 46 2.74 2.81 2.70
CA SER A 46 3.35 3.49 1.56
C SER A 46 3.31 2.57 0.33
N PRO A 47 3.13 3.10 -0.89
CA PRO A 47 3.23 2.30 -2.12
C PRO A 47 4.59 1.60 -2.27
N GLN A 48 5.63 2.19 -1.70
CA GLN A 48 7.00 1.68 -1.70
C GLN A 48 7.15 0.43 -0.81
N ASP A 49 6.47 0.40 0.33
CA ASP A 49 6.44 -0.78 1.20
C ASP A 49 5.75 -1.95 0.50
N ILE A 50 4.63 -1.69 -0.19
CA ILE A 50 3.92 -2.70 -0.97
C ILE A 50 4.82 -3.26 -2.07
N LEU A 51 5.48 -2.37 -2.83
CA LEU A 51 6.46 -2.76 -3.83
C LEU A 51 7.58 -3.64 -3.24
N LEU A 52 8.12 -3.27 -2.07
CA LEU A 52 9.16 -4.04 -1.39
C LEU A 52 8.66 -5.43 -0.97
N TYR A 53 7.45 -5.54 -0.40
CA TYR A 53 6.87 -6.82 -0.04
C TYR A 53 6.62 -7.70 -1.26
N THR A 54 6.12 -7.12 -2.36
CA THR A 54 5.95 -7.81 -3.65
C THR A 54 7.29 -8.35 -4.17
N LEU A 55 8.35 -7.55 -4.10
CA LEU A 55 9.70 -7.95 -4.53
C LEU A 55 10.32 -9.04 -3.63
N ILE A 56 10.16 -8.94 -2.32
CA ILE A 56 10.65 -9.96 -1.37
C ILE A 56 9.89 -11.28 -1.58
N GLY A 57 8.57 -11.23 -1.74
CA GLY A 57 7.74 -12.40 -2.05
C GLY A 57 8.17 -13.06 -3.36
N PHE A 58 8.48 -12.27 -4.38
CA PHE A 58 9.00 -12.75 -5.66
C PHE A 58 10.35 -13.49 -5.51
N VAL A 59 11.34 -12.89 -4.84
CA VAL A 59 12.68 -13.49 -4.70
C VAL A 59 12.66 -14.77 -3.85
N LEU A 60 11.82 -14.81 -2.81
CA LEU A 60 11.71 -15.99 -1.93
C LEU A 60 10.95 -17.16 -2.58
N VAL A 61 9.95 -16.88 -3.43
CA VAL A 61 9.10 -17.91 -4.06
C VAL A 61 9.65 -18.38 -5.42
N ALA A 62 10.41 -17.55 -6.14
CA ALA A 62 10.88 -17.85 -7.50
C ALA A 62 12.05 -18.86 -7.60
N GLY A 63 12.45 -19.52 -6.51
CA GLY A 63 13.27 -20.74 -6.63
C GLY A 63 14.70 -20.55 -7.15
N VAL A 64 15.32 -19.39 -6.88
CA VAL A 64 16.73 -19.10 -7.25
C VAL A 64 17.69 -20.19 -6.75
N GLN A 65 17.41 -20.79 -5.60
CA GLN A 65 18.22 -21.87 -5.03
C GLN A 65 18.16 -23.19 -5.82
N ARG A 66 17.05 -23.51 -6.52
CA ARG A 66 16.92 -24.77 -7.29
C ARG A 66 17.55 -24.69 -8.68
N PHE A 67 17.65 -23.49 -9.25
CA PHE A 67 18.33 -23.28 -10.54
C PHE A 67 19.86 -23.42 -10.40
N MET A 68 20.45 -23.01 -9.27
CA MET A 68 21.88 -23.19 -9.02
C MET A 68 22.29 -24.66 -8.82
N VAL A 69 21.35 -25.55 -8.49
CA VAL A 69 21.61 -26.99 -8.26
C VAL A 69 21.44 -27.82 -9.54
N GLY A 70 21.22 -27.19 -10.70
CA GLY A 70 21.18 -27.89 -12.01
C GLY A 70 19.90 -28.67 -12.29
N GLN A 71 18.82 -28.44 -11.54
CA GLN A 71 17.53 -29.10 -11.72
C GLN A 71 16.58 -28.28 -12.62
N THR A 72 16.97 -28.07 -13.87
CA THR A 72 16.26 -27.22 -14.86
C THR A 72 14.82 -27.66 -15.12
N VAL A 73 14.54 -28.96 -15.11
CA VAL A 73 13.20 -29.54 -15.35
C VAL A 73 12.24 -29.27 -14.18
N MET A 74 12.72 -29.36 -12.93
CA MET A 74 11.92 -29.02 -11.75
C MET A 74 11.67 -27.51 -11.65
N GLY A 75 12.63 -26.68 -12.12
CA GLY A 75 12.42 -25.24 -12.28
C GLY A 75 11.33 -24.90 -13.30
N LEU A 76 11.28 -25.64 -14.42
CA LEU A 76 10.26 -25.43 -15.46
C LEU A 76 8.86 -25.84 -15.00
N LEU A 77 8.72 -26.98 -14.29
CA LEU A 77 7.44 -27.39 -13.70
C LEU A 77 6.91 -26.35 -12.69
N TYR A 78 7.80 -25.75 -11.88
CA TYR A 78 7.45 -24.67 -10.95
C TYR A 78 7.14 -23.34 -11.68
N LEU A 79 7.68 -23.14 -12.87
CA LEU A 79 7.34 -22.01 -13.74
C LEU A 79 5.98 -22.21 -14.44
N PHE A 80 5.46 -23.44 -14.53
CA PHE A 80 4.10 -23.69 -15.03
C PHE A 80 3.05 -23.76 -13.92
N THR A 81 3.38 -24.24 -12.72
CA THR A 81 2.49 -24.21 -11.55
C THR A 81 2.59 -22.91 -10.73
N GLY A 82 3.72 -22.20 -10.82
CA GLY A 82 4.02 -20.91 -10.22
C GLY A 82 4.31 -19.79 -11.23
N GLY A 83 4.14 -20.03 -12.54
CA GLY A 83 4.18 -18.98 -13.57
C GLY A 83 3.02 -18.00 -13.48
N PHE A 84 1.89 -18.44 -12.94
CA PHE A 84 0.82 -17.54 -12.52
C PHE A 84 1.26 -16.64 -11.36
N CYS A 85 2.20 -17.10 -10.53
CA CYS A 85 2.83 -16.27 -9.50
C CYS A 85 3.74 -15.22 -10.15
N LEU A 86 4.53 -15.57 -11.18
CA LEU A 86 5.32 -14.60 -11.96
C LEU A 86 4.44 -13.56 -12.67
N ILE A 87 3.38 -13.98 -13.36
CA ILE A 87 2.43 -13.06 -14.03
C ILE A 87 1.69 -12.21 -12.99
N GLY A 88 1.23 -12.82 -11.89
CA GLY A 88 0.59 -12.13 -10.77
C GLY A 88 1.50 -11.08 -10.13
N THR A 89 2.78 -11.38 -9.92
CA THR A 89 3.76 -10.40 -9.44
C THR A 89 4.01 -9.29 -10.45
N ILE A 90 4.09 -9.58 -11.76
CA ILE A 90 4.25 -8.51 -12.77
C ILE A 90 3.03 -7.57 -12.77
N VAL A 91 1.82 -8.14 -12.68
CA VAL A 91 0.58 -7.35 -12.55
C VAL A 91 0.58 -6.54 -11.25
N ASP A 92 1.02 -7.12 -10.14
CA ASP A 92 1.15 -6.45 -8.84
C ASP A 92 2.21 -5.34 -8.86
N LEU A 93 3.34 -5.55 -9.55
CA LEU A 93 4.38 -4.54 -9.77
C LEU A 93 3.87 -3.36 -10.60
N ILE A 94 2.96 -3.58 -11.55
CA ILE A 94 2.35 -2.48 -12.32
C ILE A 94 1.27 -1.80 -11.48
N ASN A 95 0.50 -2.56 -10.71
CA ASN A 95 -0.68 -2.09 -9.98
C ASN A 95 -0.43 -1.72 -8.51
N HIS A 96 0.81 -1.80 -8.01
CA HIS A 96 1.15 -1.55 -6.60
C HIS A 96 0.63 -0.19 -6.08
N GLN A 97 0.64 0.85 -6.92
CA GLN A 97 0.07 2.16 -6.57
C GLN A 97 -1.44 2.11 -6.37
N SER A 98 -2.16 1.39 -7.23
CA SER A 98 -3.62 1.22 -7.11
C SER A 98 -3.98 0.44 -5.84
N ILE A 99 -3.19 -0.58 -5.51
CA ILE A 99 -3.39 -1.40 -4.30
C ILE A 99 -3.14 -0.57 -3.04
N ALA A 100 -2.08 0.25 -3.06
CA ALA A 100 -1.81 1.20 -1.99
C ALA A 100 -2.96 2.20 -1.81
N ASN A 101 -3.44 2.79 -2.90
CA ASN A 101 -4.52 3.77 -2.88
C ASN A 101 -5.83 3.16 -2.36
N GLU A 102 -6.22 1.97 -2.81
CA GLU A 102 -7.43 1.29 -2.33
C GLU A 102 -7.35 0.98 -0.84
N HIS A 103 -6.21 0.46 -0.37
CA HIS A 103 -5.98 0.21 1.05
C HIS A 103 -6.05 1.50 1.87
N ASN A 104 -5.36 2.55 1.45
CA ASN A 104 -5.29 3.81 2.16
C ASN A 104 -6.64 4.54 2.15
N GLN A 105 -7.41 4.42 1.07
CA GLN A 105 -8.79 4.93 1.01
C GLN A 105 -9.68 4.24 2.05
N LYS A 106 -9.61 2.91 2.15
CA LYS A 106 -10.34 2.15 3.18
C LYS A 106 -9.93 2.58 4.59
N MET A 107 -8.62 2.74 4.84
CA MET A 107 -8.11 3.20 6.13
C MET A 107 -8.51 4.65 6.43
N ALA A 108 -8.63 5.51 5.43
CA ALA A 108 -9.15 6.87 5.60
C ALA A 108 -10.61 6.85 6.06
N TYR A 109 -11.47 6.02 5.46
CA TYR A 109 -12.86 5.88 5.91
C TYR A 109 -12.96 5.35 7.35
N GLU A 110 -12.16 4.34 7.69
CA GLU A 110 -12.14 3.79 9.05
C GLU A 110 -11.65 4.82 10.06
N SER A 111 -10.57 5.55 9.73
CA SER A 111 -10.00 6.60 10.58
C SER A 111 -10.99 7.77 10.75
N PHE A 112 -11.75 8.10 9.71
CA PHE A 112 -12.82 9.10 9.77
C PHE A 112 -13.90 8.70 10.76
N ASN A 113 -14.40 7.47 10.66
CA ASN A 113 -15.44 6.97 11.56
C ASN A 113 -14.94 6.96 13.02
N ILE A 114 -13.72 6.50 13.26
CA ILE A 114 -13.14 6.49 14.62
C ILE A 114 -12.95 7.92 15.13
N ALA A 115 -12.40 8.83 14.33
CA ALA A 115 -12.19 10.22 14.74
C ALA A 115 -13.50 10.97 15.01
N LYS A 116 -14.56 10.63 14.27
CA LYS A 116 -15.89 11.21 14.44
C LYS A 116 -16.62 10.65 15.67
N MET A 117 -16.41 9.38 16.01
CA MET A 117 -17.01 8.72 17.19
C MET A 117 -16.21 8.95 18.48
N GLY A 118 -14.91 9.24 18.37
CA GLY A 118 -13.98 9.42 19.49
C GLY A 118 -14.02 10.78 20.20
N LEU A 119 -15.09 11.56 19.99
CA LEU A 119 -15.43 12.79 20.73
C LEU A 119 -16.93 12.82 21.02
#